data_AF-A0A0E3YUE3-F1
#
_entry.id   AF-A0A0E3YUE3-F1
#
_cell.length_a   1.000
_cell.length_b   1.000
_cell.length_c   1.000
_cell.angle_alpha   90.00
_cell.angle_beta   90.00
_cell.angle_gamma   90.00
#
_symmetry.space_group_name_H-M   'P 1'
#
loop_
_entity.id
_entity.type
_entity.pdbx_description
1 polymer ?
#
loop_
_entity_poly.entity_id
_entity_poly.type
_entity_poly.pdbx_seq_one_letter_code
_entity_poly.pdbx_strand_id
1 'polypeptide(L)'
;MKNVSYTQTSLRINRRNPNHHLWLNNGTWFLHYATHTGFQKGRVRTSLGTKCLAIARERRDAALAHLRHQACLGLPASLAGFFTERRAA
;
A
#
# COMPACT_ATOMS: atom_id res chain seq x y z
N MET A 1 -25.41 17.29 6.72
CA MET A 1 -24.02 17.46 6.23
C MET A 1 -23.38 16.07 6.25
N LYS A 2 -22.88 15.57 5.11
CA LYS A 2 -22.25 14.24 5.06
C LYS A 2 -20.83 14.38 5.61
N ASN A 3 -20.57 13.85 6.81
CA ASN A 3 -19.22 13.78 7.36
C ASN A 3 -18.41 12.76 6.54
N VAL A 4 -17.68 13.24 5.54
CA VAL A 4 -16.71 12.43 4.81
C VAL A 4 -15.51 12.25 5.74
N SER A 5 -15.42 11.09 6.39
CA SER A 5 -14.26 10.71 7.19
C SER A 5 -13.07 10.47 6.27
N TYR A 6 -12.17 11.44 6.19
CA TYR A 6 -10.93 11.30 5.40
C TYR A 6 -10.06 10.16 5.95
N THR A 7 -9.53 9.34 5.03
CA THR A 7 -8.67 8.21 5.39
C THR A 7 -7.25 8.73 5.65
N GLN A 8 -6.92 9.04 6.91
CA GLN A 8 -5.57 9.46 7.28
C GLN A 8 -4.62 8.24 7.29
N THR A 9 -4.04 7.93 6.14
CA THR A 9 -3.09 6.81 6.03
C THR A 9 -1.74 7.19 6.66
N SER A 10 -1.56 6.89 7.95
CA SER A 10 -0.27 7.07 8.64
C SER A 10 0.74 6.00 8.20
N LEU A 11 1.39 6.22 7.05
CA LEU A 11 2.41 5.30 6.51
C LEU A 11 3.77 5.53 7.17
N ARG A 12 4.09 4.71 8.18
CA ARG A 12 5.40 4.71 8.85
C ARG A 12 6.42 3.91 8.05
N ILE A 13 7.44 4.58 7.51
CA ILE A 13 8.57 3.93 6.84
C ILE A 13 9.74 3.81 7.82
N ASN A 14 10.18 2.60 8.11
CA ASN A 14 11.38 2.36 8.91
C ASN A 14 12.63 2.47 8.03
N ARG A 15 13.41 3.54 8.17
CA ARG A 15 14.65 3.74 7.37
C ARG A 15 15.71 2.65 7.62
N ARG A 16 15.74 2.04 8.81
CA ARG A 16 16.68 0.95 9.14
C ARG A 16 16.27 -0.39 8.55
N ASN A 17 15.00 -0.56 8.20
CA ASN A 17 14.49 -1.73 7.50
C ASN A 17 13.76 -1.29 6.22
N PRO A 18 14.48 -1.15 5.10
CA PRO A 18 13.88 -0.70 3.84
C PRO A 18 12.82 -1.66 3.32
N ASN A 19 12.70 -2.88 3.87
CA ASN A 19 11.70 -3.88 3.47
C ASN A 19 10.56 -4.00 4.49
N HIS A 20 10.39 -3.06 5.42
CA HIS A 20 9.39 -3.15 6.52
C HIS A 20 7.96 -3.48 6.08
N HIS A 21 7.55 -3.06 4.88
CA HIS A 21 6.23 -3.33 4.31
C HIS A 21 6.17 -4.54 3.37
N LEU A 22 7.29 -5.23 3.17
CA LEU A 22 7.40 -6.36 2.26
C LEU A 22 7.45 -7.65 3.05
N TRP A 23 6.63 -8.61 2.63
CA TRP A 23 6.60 -9.96 3.17
C TRP A 23 6.81 -10.95 2.04
N LEU A 24 7.76 -11.87 2.16
CA LEU A 24 7.94 -12.97 1.21
C LEU A 24 7.06 -14.15 1.61
N ASN A 25 6.16 -14.57 0.73
CA ASN A 25 5.30 -15.74 0.94
C ASN A 25 5.39 -16.68 -0.26
N ASN A 26 5.93 -17.88 -0.05
CA ASN A 26 6.12 -18.92 -1.07
C ASN A 26 6.69 -18.38 -2.40
N GLY A 27 7.71 -17.52 -2.29
CA GLY A 27 8.39 -16.93 -3.44
C GLY A 27 7.72 -15.69 -4.02
N THR A 28 6.55 -15.27 -3.57
CA THR A 28 5.89 -14.03 -4.01
C THR A 28 5.94 -12.96 -2.92
N TRP A 29 6.31 -11.74 -3.28
CA TRP A 29 6.30 -10.61 -2.35
C TRP A 29 4.89 -10.05 -2.15
N PHE A 30 4.55 -9.69 -0.92
CA PHE A 30 3.31 -9.06 -0.51
C PHE A 30 3.59 -7.70 0.13
N LEU A 31 2.71 -6.75 -0.10
CA LEU A 31 2.68 -5.46 0.57
C LEU A 31 1.75 -5.53 1.78
N HIS A 32 2.32 -5.28 2.96
CA HIS A 32 1.62 -5.23 4.24
C HIS A 32 1.68 -3.81 4.83
N TYR A 33 0.51 -3.24 5.18
CA TYR A 33 0.43 -1.97 5.87
C TYR A 33 -0.84 -1.85 6.73
N ALA A 34 -0.80 -0.94 7.70
CA ALA A 34 -1.94 -0.60 8.53
C ALA A 34 -2.66 0.64 7.98
N THR A 35 -3.99 0.63 8.06
CA THR A 35 -4.84 1.78 7.74
C THR A 35 -5.49 2.31 9.01
N HIS A 36 -5.68 3.62 9.05
CA HIS A 36 -6.35 4.32 10.14
C HIS A 36 -7.42 5.23 9.53
N THR A 37 -8.68 4.93 9.80
CA THR A 37 -9.82 5.72 9.33
C THR A 37 -10.63 6.15 10.54
N GLY A 38 -10.40 7.37 11.01
CA GLY A 38 -10.91 7.82 12.32
C GLY A 38 -10.43 6.88 13.44
N PHE A 39 -11.37 6.24 14.14
CA PHE A 39 -11.08 5.29 15.23
C PHE A 39 -10.85 3.85 14.76
N GLN A 40 -11.11 3.55 13.49
CA GLN A 40 -10.99 2.21 12.95
C GLN A 40 -9.55 1.92 12.52
N LYS A 41 -9.05 0.75 12.92
CA LYS A 41 -7.74 0.24 12.53
C LYS A 41 -7.95 -0.93 11.57
N GLY A 42 -7.38 -0.83 10.37
CA GLY A 42 -7.38 -1.89 9.38
C GLY A 42 -5.97 -2.42 9.10
N ARG A 43 -5.89 -3.61 8.50
CA ARG A 43 -4.65 -4.17 7.98
C ARG A 43 -4.89 -4.63 6.55
N VAL A 44 -4.07 -4.16 5.63
CA VAL A 44 -4.12 -4.55 4.23
C VAL A 44 -2.93 -5.44 3.92
N ARG A 45 -3.20 -6.55 3.24
CA ARG A 45 -2.20 -7.46 2.69
C ARG A 45 -2.55 -7.70 1.24
N THR A 46 -1.66 -7.33 0.33
CA THR A 46 -1.90 -7.50 -1.10
C THR A 46 -0.67 -8.08 -1.77
N SER A 47 -0.88 -9.00 -2.73
CA SER A 47 0.22 -9.57 -3.50
C SER A 47 0.80 -8.51 -4.41
N LEU A 48 2.13 -8.42 -4.44
CA LEU A 48 2.85 -7.60 -5.41
C LEU A 48 3.13 -8.38 -6.70
N GLY A 49 2.77 -9.66 -6.79
CA GLY A 49 2.83 -10.45 -8.02
C GLY A 49 4.22 -10.58 -8.62
N THR A 50 5.27 -10.59 -7.80
CA THR A 50 6.67 -10.73 -8.25
C THR A 50 7.48 -11.53 -7.25
N LYS A 51 8.48 -12.27 -7.75
CA LYS A 51 9.50 -12.94 -6.93
C LYS A 51 10.74 -12.06 -6.71
N CYS A 52 10.93 -11.03 -7.54
CA CYS A 52 12.09 -10.14 -7.48
C CYS A 52 11.90 -9.05 -6.41
N LEU A 53 12.86 -8.93 -5.49
CA LEU A 53 12.82 -7.93 -4.41
C LEU A 53 12.89 -6.49 -4.95
N ALA A 54 13.67 -6.23 -5.99
CA ALA A 54 13.76 -4.89 -6.59
C ALA A 54 12.41 -4.43 -7.15
N ILE A 55 11.78 -5.30 -7.96
CA ILE A 55 10.42 -5.05 -8.50
C ILE A 55 9.40 -4.91 -7.36
N ALA A 56 9.53 -5.70 -6.29
CA ALA A 56 8.65 -5.59 -5.12
C ALA A 56 8.78 -4.22 -4.42
N ARG A 57 9.99 -3.68 -4.30
CA ARG A 57 10.23 -2.34 -3.75
C ARG A 57 9.59 -1.27 -4.62
N GLU A 58 9.80 -1.32 -5.94
CA GLU A 58 9.20 -0.37 -6.88
C GLU A 58 7.66 -0.40 -6.83
N ARG A 59 7.06 -1.60 -6.89
CA ARG A 59 5.60 -1.77 -6.82
C ARG A 59 5.03 -1.28 -5.49
N ARG A 60 5.73 -1.52 -4.38
CA ARG A 60 5.38 -0.95 -3.07
C ARG A 60 5.43 0.57 -3.09
N ASP A 61 6.54 1.15 -3.54
CA ASP A 61 6.75 2.59 -3.48
C ASP A 61 5.72 3.33 -4.32
N ALA A 62 5.42 2.80 -5.51
CA ALA A 62 4.34 3.29 -6.35
C ALA A 62 2.97 3.20 -5.65
N ALA A 63 2.67 2.07 -4.99
CA ALA A 63 1.40 1.87 -4.28
C ALA A 63 1.24 2.83 -3.09
N LEU A 64 2.29 2.98 -2.29
CA LEU A 64 2.28 3.89 -1.15
C LEU A 64 2.19 5.36 -1.59
N ALA A 65 2.85 5.74 -2.70
CA ALA A 65 2.71 7.07 -3.29
C ALA A 65 1.29 7.34 -3.79
N HIS A 66 0.66 6.37 -4.46
CA HIS A 66 -0.73 6.48 -4.93
C HIS A 66 -1.71 6.68 -3.77
N LEU A 67 -1.56 5.90 -2.69
CA LEU A 67 -2.38 6.04 -1.48
C LEU A 67 -2.20 7.40 -0.81
N ARG A 68 -0.97 7.93 -0.77
CA ARG A 68 -0.69 9.28 -0.26
C ARG A 68 -1.34 10.35 -1.13
N HIS A 69 -1.28 10.20 -2.45
CA HIS A 69 -1.89 11.13 -3.38
C HIS A 69 -3.42 11.16 -3.23
N GLN A 70 -4.08 10.00 -3.13
CA GLN A 70 -5.51 9.92 -2.84
C GLN A 70 -5.86 10.60 -1.51
N ALA A 71 -5.09 10.34 -0.45
CA ALA A 71 -5.31 10.98 0.85
C ALA A 71 -5.14 12.50 0.79
N CYS A 72 -4.16 13.01 0.02
CA CYS A 72 -3.96 14.44 -0.22
C CYS A 72 -5.17 15.08 -0.93
N LEU A 73 -5.75 14.36 -1.89
CA LEU A 73 -6.96 14.78 -2.61
C LEU A 73 -8.26 14.61 -1.81
N GLY A 74 -8.20 14.10 -0.57
CA GLY A 74 -9.39 13.79 0.21
C GLY A 74 -10.21 12.61 -0.31
N LEU A 75 -9.63 11.78 -1.18
CA LEU A 75 -10.24 10.58 -1.73
C LEU A 75 -10.02 9.38 -0.80
N PRO A 76 -10.90 8.36 -0.83
CA PRO A 76 -10.67 7.13 -0.08
C PRO A 76 -9.40 6.43 -0.58
N ALA A 77 -8.52 6.07 0.36
CA ALA A 77 -7.26 5.42 0.05
C ALA A 77 -7.51 3.96 -0.38
N SER A 78 -7.28 3.65 -1.66
CA SER A 78 -7.57 2.35 -2.27
C SER A 78 -6.49 1.95 -3.29
N LEU A 79 -6.13 0.66 -3.28
CA LEU A 79 -5.27 0.04 -4.29
C LEU A 79 -6.07 -0.74 -5.36
N ALA A 80 -7.41 -0.60 -5.37
CA ALA A 80 -8.25 -1.24 -6.38
C ALA A 80 -7.83 -0.77 -7.78
N GLY A 81 -7.58 -1.73 -8.69
CA GLY A 81 -7.10 -1.44 -10.06
C GLY A 81 -5.60 -1.19 -10.20
N PHE A 82 -4.89 -0.78 -9.13
CA PHE A 82 -3.49 -0.34 -9.20
C PHE A 82 -2.47 -1.42 -9.61
N PHE A 83 -2.78 -2.69 -9.35
CA PHE A 83 -1.90 -3.82 -9.68
C PHE A 83 -2.40 -4.66 -10.86
N THR A 84 -3.64 -4.50 -11.28
CA THR A 84 -4.27 -5.35 -12.32
C THR A 84 -3.64 -5.10 -13.69
N GLU A 85 -3.19 -3.87 -13.97
CA GLU A 85 -2.63 -3.46 -15.26
C GLU A 85 -1.13 -3.74 -15.42
N ARG A 86 -0.41 -4.14 -14.36
CA ARG A 86 1.06 -4.38 -14.38
C ARG A 86 1.47 -5.85 -14.29
N ARG A 87 0.58 -6.76 -14.71
CA ARG A 87 0.85 -8.20 -14.80
C ARG A 87 1.44 -8.64 -16.14
N ALA A 88 1.50 -7.77 -17.15
CA ALA A 88 2.10 -8.06 -18.44
C ALA A 88 3.52 -7.44 -18.53
N ALA A 89 4.53 -8.25 -18.23
CA ALA A 89 5.91 -8.10 -18.69
C ALA A 89 6.66 -9.41 -18.39
#